data_AF-A0AAN5MIF8-F1
#
_entry.id   AF-A0AAN5MIF8-F1
#
_cell.length_a   1.000
_cell.length_b   1.000
_cell.length_c   1.000
_cell.angle_alpha   90.00
_cell.angle_beta   90.00
_cell.angle_gamma   90.00
#
_symmetry.space_group_name_H-M   'P 1'
#
loop_
_entity.id
_entity.type
_entity.pdbx_description
1 polymer ?
#
loop_
_entity_poly.entity_id
_entity_poly.type
_entity_poly.pdbx_seq_one_letter_code
_entity_poly.pdbx_strand_id
1 'polypeptide(L)'
;MNSEATPIITSLLDTDAYKLHMQQAVFHHYRSIPVVAEFRCRSSKRLGQYADELRRRVAMMSELSVSDDEYNYLARLPFFSADYLAWFRQFRFDPSQVDIRCDSSGQLAIRIRGPWVDVILWEVPLLALISELVHRHESPQVTPEDAVIRLRELVTRFYQDAEQAGIDLSRFKLMDFGTRRRFSFDVQKAIVTELKQHFPYLVGTSNYLLAEELDLEPVGTQAHEWFQAHQQISAELANSQRAALQTWLDEYPDQLGVALTDCITMDAFLRDFDAPFARAYQGLRHDSGDPVEWGEKAIAHYEKLGIDPMSKTLVFSDNLDFRKALALYAHFCDRINLVFGIGTRLTCNIPDVEPLNIVIKLVECNGKPVAKLSDSPGKTICEDDEFVDKLRRAFDIPHVQRAC
;
A
#
# COMPACT_ATOMS: atom_id res chain seq x y z
N MET A 1 -7.97 36.51 -7.11
CA MET A 1 -7.23 36.12 -8.34
C MET A 1 -7.55 34.66 -8.59
N ASN A 2 -8.32 34.36 -9.64
CA ASN A 2 -8.47 33.01 -10.16
C ASN A 2 -7.10 32.59 -10.73
N SER A 3 -6.22 32.00 -9.92
CA SER A 3 -5.20 31.13 -10.50
C SER A 3 -5.92 29.88 -10.97
N GLU A 4 -5.91 29.60 -12.26
CA GLU A 4 -6.34 28.29 -12.77
C GLU A 4 -5.61 27.21 -11.96
N ALA A 5 -6.40 26.35 -11.34
CA ALA A 5 -5.90 25.36 -10.43
C ALA A 5 -5.14 24.29 -11.25
N THR A 6 -3.81 24.33 -11.34
CA THR A 6 -3.00 23.34 -12.09
C THR A 6 -3.08 21.94 -11.47
N PRO A 7 -3.49 20.89 -12.20
CA PRO A 7 -3.74 19.56 -11.61
C PRO A 7 -2.50 19.02 -10.87
N ILE A 8 -2.71 18.44 -9.69
CA ILE A 8 -1.63 17.78 -8.91
C ILE A 8 -1.38 16.37 -9.44
N ILE A 9 -2.47 15.62 -9.67
CA ILE A 9 -2.40 14.29 -10.32
C ILE A 9 -2.61 14.50 -11.82
N THR A 10 -1.64 14.10 -12.63
CA THR A 10 -1.62 14.33 -14.08
C THR A 10 -1.62 13.05 -14.90
N SER A 11 -1.52 11.88 -14.26
CA SER A 11 -1.49 10.56 -14.90
C SER A 11 -2.27 9.55 -14.07
N LEU A 12 -2.90 8.56 -14.72
CA LEU A 12 -3.50 7.41 -14.04
C LEU A 12 -2.44 6.44 -13.48
N LEU A 13 -1.21 6.51 -13.96
CA LEU A 13 -0.07 5.73 -13.47
C LEU A 13 0.62 6.35 -12.26
N ASP A 14 0.26 7.57 -11.85
CA ASP A 14 0.70 8.17 -10.59
C ASP A 14 -0.05 7.56 -9.38
N THR A 15 0.16 6.26 -9.20
CA THR A 15 -0.49 5.41 -8.21
C THR A 15 0.41 4.21 -7.91
N ASP A 16 0.15 3.53 -6.80
CA ASP A 16 0.90 2.32 -6.44
C ASP A 16 0.49 1.12 -7.31
N ALA A 17 1.45 0.29 -7.71
CA ALA A 17 1.25 -0.79 -8.69
C ALA A 17 0.19 -1.81 -8.26
N TYR A 18 0.13 -2.13 -6.97
CA TYR A 18 -0.86 -3.05 -6.41
C TYR A 18 -2.30 -2.59 -6.66
N LYS A 19 -2.55 -1.30 -6.92
CA LYS A 19 -3.87 -0.78 -7.29
C LYS A 19 -4.31 -1.33 -8.64
N LEU A 20 -3.43 -1.33 -9.63
CA LEU A 20 -3.73 -1.86 -10.97
C LEU A 20 -3.75 -3.39 -10.97
N HIS A 21 -2.84 -4.03 -10.22
CA HIS A 21 -2.85 -5.49 -10.06
C HIS A 21 -4.17 -5.98 -9.45
N MET A 22 -4.60 -5.36 -8.34
CA MET A 22 -5.91 -5.69 -7.77
C MET A 22 -7.06 -5.26 -8.70
N GLN A 23 -6.97 -4.13 -9.40
CA GLN A 23 -8.04 -3.70 -10.31
C GLN A 23 -8.29 -4.72 -11.43
N GLN A 24 -7.24 -5.30 -12.01
CA GLN A 24 -7.37 -6.36 -13.00
C GLN A 24 -8.05 -7.60 -12.38
N ALA A 25 -7.59 -8.06 -11.21
CA ALA A 25 -8.22 -9.19 -10.52
C ALA A 25 -9.71 -8.91 -10.23
N VAL A 26 -10.05 -7.69 -9.79
CA VAL A 26 -11.44 -7.27 -9.55
C VAL A 26 -12.22 -7.19 -10.86
N PHE A 27 -11.60 -6.75 -11.96
CA PHE A 27 -12.21 -6.68 -13.28
C PHE A 27 -12.60 -8.07 -13.80
N HIS A 28 -11.75 -9.09 -13.63
CA HIS A 28 -12.04 -10.45 -14.08
C HIS A 28 -13.04 -11.18 -13.19
N HIS A 29 -12.88 -11.06 -11.86
CA HIS A 29 -13.62 -11.90 -10.91
C HIS A 29 -14.86 -11.23 -10.30
N TYR A 30 -14.82 -9.90 -10.13
CA TYR A 30 -15.69 -9.16 -9.19
C TYR A 30 -16.24 -7.84 -9.74
N ARG A 31 -16.36 -7.73 -11.06
CA ARG A 31 -16.61 -6.46 -11.77
C ARG A 31 -17.81 -5.65 -11.27
N SER A 32 -18.88 -6.32 -10.83
CA SER A 32 -20.12 -5.67 -10.40
C SER A 32 -20.24 -5.50 -8.88
N ILE A 33 -19.26 -5.92 -8.08
CA ILE A 33 -19.35 -5.87 -6.62
C ILE A 33 -19.27 -4.40 -6.15
N PRO A 34 -20.28 -3.88 -5.44
CA PRO A 34 -20.23 -2.54 -4.89
C PRO A 34 -19.43 -2.53 -3.59
N VAL A 35 -18.69 -1.44 -3.39
CA VAL A 35 -17.91 -1.21 -2.18
C VAL A 35 -18.06 0.23 -1.69
N VAL A 36 -17.68 0.42 -0.43
CA VAL A 36 -17.52 1.74 0.15
C VAL A 36 -16.18 1.83 0.88
N ALA A 37 -15.45 2.90 0.58
CA ALA A 37 -14.23 3.26 1.27
C ALA A 37 -14.36 4.61 1.96
N GLU A 38 -13.65 4.78 3.08
CA GLU A 38 -13.66 6.02 3.85
C GLU A 38 -12.27 6.51 4.19
N PHE A 39 -12.13 7.83 4.14
CA PHE A 39 -10.96 8.55 4.63
C PHE A 39 -10.98 8.67 6.15
N ARG A 40 -9.79 8.57 6.75
CA ARG A 40 -9.52 8.90 8.16
C ARG A 40 -8.19 9.64 8.27
N CYS A 41 -8.21 10.79 8.92
CA CYS A 41 -7.02 11.41 9.49
C CYS A 41 -6.83 10.88 10.91
N ARG A 42 -5.69 10.25 11.19
CA ARG A 42 -5.38 9.63 12.48
C ARG A 42 -4.60 10.54 13.43
N SER A 43 -4.25 11.75 12.98
CA SER A 43 -3.67 12.79 13.83
C SER A 43 -4.75 13.79 14.28
N SER A 44 -4.40 14.71 15.17
CA SER A 44 -5.30 15.79 15.61
C SER A 44 -5.50 16.90 14.56
N LYS A 45 -4.86 16.78 13.39
CA LYS A 45 -4.84 17.82 12.36
C LYS A 45 -6.21 17.96 11.69
N ARG A 46 -6.70 19.20 11.62
CA ARG A 46 -7.99 19.55 11.01
C ARG A 46 -7.80 19.87 9.54
N LEU A 47 -8.20 18.95 8.68
CA LEU A 47 -8.03 19.07 7.22
C LEU A 47 -9.27 19.63 6.51
N GLY A 48 -10.34 19.96 7.24
CA GLY A 48 -11.60 20.39 6.65
C GLY A 48 -11.51 21.69 5.84
N GLN A 49 -10.54 22.56 6.14
CA GLN A 49 -10.29 23.80 5.38
C GLN A 49 -9.90 23.54 3.91
N TYR A 50 -9.43 22.34 3.57
CA TYR A 50 -9.03 21.97 2.22
C TYR A 50 -10.18 21.38 1.39
N ALA A 51 -11.38 21.18 1.97
CA ALA A 51 -12.48 20.46 1.32
C ALA A 51 -12.91 21.06 -0.03
N ASP A 52 -13.03 22.38 -0.12
CA ASP A 52 -13.48 23.05 -1.35
C ASP A 52 -12.45 22.92 -2.48
N GLU A 53 -11.17 23.06 -2.16
CA GLU A 53 -10.09 22.84 -3.12
C GLU A 53 -10.02 21.37 -3.53
N LEU A 54 -10.13 20.43 -2.58
CA LEU A 54 -10.15 19.00 -2.89
C LEU A 54 -11.30 18.64 -3.83
N ARG A 55 -12.51 19.19 -3.66
CA ARG A 55 -13.61 18.95 -4.60
C ARG A 55 -13.28 19.40 -6.02
N ARG A 56 -12.65 20.58 -6.17
CA ARG A 56 -12.19 21.06 -7.48
C ARG A 56 -11.16 20.12 -8.10
N ARG A 57 -10.17 19.67 -7.31
CA ARG A 57 -9.10 18.78 -7.77
C ARG A 57 -9.60 17.38 -8.13
N VAL A 58 -10.51 16.83 -7.35
CA VAL A 58 -11.17 15.55 -7.64
C VAL A 58 -12.00 15.64 -8.91
N ALA A 59 -12.70 16.76 -9.14
CA ALA A 59 -13.41 16.97 -10.39
C ALA A 59 -12.47 16.94 -11.61
N MET A 60 -11.26 17.51 -11.51
CA MET A 60 -10.29 17.47 -12.60
C MET A 60 -9.76 16.07 -12.92
N MET A 61 -9.83 15.12 -11.97
CA MET A 61 -9.36 13.75 -12.20
C MET A 61 -10.22 12.99 -13.22
N SER A 62 -11.43 13.45 -13.55
CA SER A 62 -12.26 12.85 -14.62
C SER A 62 -11.63 12.97 -16.00
N GLU A 63 -10.73 13.93 -16.19
CA GLU A 63 -10.03 14.17 -17.46
C GLU A 63 -8.81 13.25 -17.65
N LEU A 64 -8.39 12.55 -16.59
CA LEU A 64 -7.24 11.65 -16.66
C LEU A 64 -7.55 10.44 -17.54
N SER A 65 -6.62 10.12 -18.42
CA SER A 65 -6.71 8.98 -19.32
C SER A 65 -5.34 8.38 -19.55
N VAL A 66 -5.29 7.06 -19.72
CA VAL A 66 -4.05 6.38 -20.12
C VAL A 66 -3.67 6.87 -21.52
N SER A 67 -2.46 7.42 -21.65
CA SER A 67 -1.86 7.79 -22.92
C SER A 67 -1.44 6.56 -23.73
N ASP A 68 -1.10 6.75 -25.00
CA ASP A 68 -0.62 5.66 -25.85
C ASP A 68 0.71 5.09 -25.36
N ASP A 69 1.59 5.94 -24.84
CA ASP A 69 2.89 5.54 -24.29
C ASP A 69 2.72 4.73 -23.01
N GLU A 70 1.89 5.21 -22.07
CA GLU A 70 1.57 4.49 -20.83
C GLU A 70 0.90 3.14 -21.13
N TYR A 71 -0.02 3.09 -22.10
CA TYR A 71 -0.64 1.83 -22.54
C TYR A 71 0.40 0.85 -23.06
N ASN A 72 1.32 1.31 -23.92
CA ASN A 72 2.38 0.48 -24.48
C ASN A 72 3.39 0.04 -23.41
N TYR A 73 3.66 0.87 -22.41
CA TYR A 73 4.47 0.50 -21.26
C TYR A 73 3.80 -0.64 -20.48
N LEU A 74 2.54 -0.49 -20.07
CA LEU A 74 1.82 -1.54 -19.34
C LEU A 74 1.72 -2.84 -20.14
N ALA A 75 1.49 -2.76 -21.46
CA ALA A 75 1.36 -3.93 -22.34
C ALA A 75 2.67 -4.74 -22.50
N ARG A 76 3.83 -4.15 -22.18
CA ARG A 76 5.13 -4.86 -22.15
C ARG A 76 5.37 -5.59 -20.84
N LEU A 77 4.66 -5.22 -19.77
CA LEU A 77 4.78 -5.87 -18.49
C LEU A 77 4.05 -7.21 -18.50
N PRO A 78 4.55 -8.22 -17.79
CA PRO A 78 4.04 -9.58 -17.90
C PRO A 78 2.75 -9.82 -17.08
N PHE A 79 2.28 -8.80 -16.36
CA PHE A 79 1.17 -8.88 -15.41
C PHE A 79 -0.21 -8.71 -16.09
N PHE A 80 -0.28 -7.91 -17.15
CA PHE A 80 -1.56 -7.39 -17.61
C PHE A 80 -2.15 -8.14 -18.79
N SER A 81 -3.43 -8.48 -18.70
CA SER A 81 -4.18 -9.07 -19.81
C SER A 81 -4.61 -8.01 -20.83
N ALA A 82 -4.71 -8.41 -22.09
CA ALA A 82 -5.04 -7.48 -23.18
C ALA A 82 -6.45 -6.89 -23.05
N ASP A 83 -7.41 -7.66 -22.53
CA ASP A 83 -8.80 -7.22 -22.32
C ASP A 83 -8.94 -6.23 -21.15
N TYR A 84 -8.20 -6.46 -20.06
CA TYR A 84 -8.09 -5.48 -18.98
C TYR A 84 -7.48 -4.16 -19.48
N LEU A 85 -6.35 -4.20 -20.20
CA LEU A 85 -5.72 -2.98 -20.73
C LEU A 85 -6.62 -2.23 -21.70
N ALA A 86 -7.35 -2.94 -22.57
CA ALA A 86 -8.32 -2.33 -23.47
C ALA A 86 -9.45 -1.62 -22.72
N TRP A 87 -9.93 -2.20 -21.61
CA TRP A 87 -10.89 -1.54 -20.73
C TRP A 87 -10.27 -0.37 -19.95
N PHE A 88 -9.07 -0.55 -19.37
CA PHE A 88 -8.38 0.46 -18.58
C PHE A 88 -8.05 1.71 -19.39
N ARG A 89 -7.77 1.57 -20.69
CA ARG A 89 -7.61 2.73 -21.61
C ARG A 89 -8.86 3.62 -21.69
N GLN A 90 -10.04 3.01 -21.52
CA GLN A 90 -11.33 3.72 -21.50
C GLN A 90 -11.73 4.18 -20.11
N PHE A 91 -11.07 3.68 -19.05
CA PHE A 91 -11.36 4.07 -17.67
C PHE A 91 -11.22 5.58 -17.48
N ARG A 92 -12.18 6.17 -16.76
CA ARG A 92 -12.13 7.53 -16.26
C ARG A 92 -12.59 7.52 -14.82
N PHE A 93 -11.98 8.36 -14.00
CA PHE A 93 -12.51 8.62 -12.67
C PHE A 93 -13.89 9.27 -12.78
N ASP A 94 -14.84 8.83 -11.96
CA ASP A 94 -16.15 9.46 -11.80
C ASP A 94 -16.20 10.23 -10.47
N PRO A 95 -16.04 11.57 -10.48
CA PRO A 95 -16.05 12.39 -9.28
C PRO A 95 -17.34 12.27 -8.46
N SER A 96 -18.46 11.83 -9.04
CA SER A 96 -19.72 11.64 -8.31
C SER A 96 -19.65 10.50 -7.29
N GLN A 97 -18.66 9.61 -7.41
CA GLN A 97 -18.37 8.55 -6.45
C GLN A 97 -17.78 9.10 -5.14
N VAL A 98 -17.24 10.32 -5.14
CA VAL A 98 -16.46 10.88 -4.02
C VAL A 98 -17.25 11.99 -3.31
N ASP A 99 -17.75 11.70 -2.13
CA ASP A 99 -18.43 12.66 -1.26
C ASP A 99 -17.43 13.25 -0.26
N ILE A 100 -17.12 14.54 -0.42
CA ILE A 100 -16.18 15.29 0.42
C ILE A 100 -16.96 16.25 1.31
N ARG A 101 -16.79 16.12 2.62
CA ARG A 101 -17.44 16.95 3.63
C ARG A 101 -16.43 17.49 4.65
N CYS A 102 -16.79 18.62 5.25
CA CYS A 102 -16.14 19.14 6.44
C CYS A 102 -17.19 19.08 7.55
N ASP A 103 -16.88 18.41 8.66
CA ASP A 103 -17.79 18.37 9.80
C ASP A 103 -17.75 19.67 10.62
N SER A 104 -18.65 19.81 11.58
CA SER A 104 -18.71 21.00 12.46
C SER A 104 -17.47 21.18 13.34
N SER A 105 -16.62 20.16 13.48
CA SER A 105 -15.37 20.23 14.23
C SER A 105 -14.17 20.62 13.35
N GLY A 106 -14.38 20.80 12.04
CA GLY A 106 -13.35 21.12 11.06
C GLY A 106 -12.58 19.90 10.56
N GLN A 107 -13.08 18.69 10.79
CA GLN A 107 -12.48 17.46 10.27
C GLN A 107 -12.94 17.19 8.84
N LEU A 108 -12.00 16.70 8.02
CA LEU A 108 -12.26 16.26 6.67
C LEU A 108 -12.85 14.85 6.71
N ALA A 109 -14.02 14.67 6.12
CA ALA A 109 -14.64 13.37 5.90
C ALA A 109 -14.77 13.13 4.40
N ILE A 110 -14.27 12.00 3.92
CA ILE A 110 -14.42 11.58 2.52
C ILE A 110 -14.98 10.18 2.51
N ARG A 111 -16.04 9.97 1.73
CA ARG A 111 -16.63 8.66 1.50
C ARG A 111 -16.74 8.40 0.01
N ILE A 112 -16.24 7.25 -0.43
CA ILE A 112 -16.14 6.85 -1.83
C ILE A 112 -17.02 5.62 -2.05
N ARG A 113 -17.92 5.64 -3.03
CA ARG A 113 -18.91 4.57 -3.25
C ARG A 113 -19.07 4.26 -4.73
N GLY A 114 -19.20 2.98 -5.07
CA GLY A 114 -19.38 2.53 -6.45
C GLY A 114 -18.97 1.07 -6.65
N PRO A 115 -18.92 0.59 -7.90
CA PRO A 115 -18.31 -0.68 -8.24
C PRO A 115 -16.85 -0.73 -7.78
N TRP A 116 -16.41 -1.87 -7.24
CA TRP A 116 -15.05 -2.01 -6.71
C TRP A 116 -13.98 -1.75 -7.76
N VAL A 117 -14.22 -2.22 -8.99
CA VAL A 117 -13.33 -2.02 -10.14
C VAL A 117 -13.06 -0.53 -10.42
N ASP A 118 -13.99 0.36 -10.06
CA ASP A 118 -13.83 1.81 -10.23
C ASP A 118 -13.27 2.46 -8.95
N VAL A 119 -13.82 2.08 -7.80
CA VAL A 119 -13.49 2.69 -6.50
C VAL A 119 -12.04 2.44 -6.09
N ILE A 120 -11.48 1.29 -6.47
CA ILE A 120 -10.16 0.81 -6.04
C ILE A 120 -9.02 1.79 -6.34
N LEU A 121 -9.11 2.53 -7.46
CA LEU A 121 -8.07 3.46 -7.90
C LEU A 121 -8.07 4.79 -7.16
N TRP A 122 -9.13 5.13 -6.41
CA TRP A 122 -9.18 6.42 -5.72
C TRP A 122 -8.20 6.53 -4.55
N GLU A 123 -7.90 5.43 -3.83
CA GLU A 123 -7.14 5.49 -2.56
C GLU A 123 -5.82 6.27 -2.69
N VAL A 124 -4.95 5.85 -3.61
CA VAL A 124 -3.57 6.34 -3.64
C VAL A 124 -3.49 7.76 -4.20
N PRO A 125 -4.07 8.07 -5.36
CA PRO A 125 -4.03 9.42 -5.92
C PRO A 125 -4.74 10.44 -5.02
N LEU A 126 -5.84 10.07 -4.36
CA LEU A 126 -6.55 10.98 -3.46
C LEU A 126 -5.76 11.26 -2.18
N LEU A 127 -5.10 10.26 -1.59
CA LEU A 127 -4.21 10.49 -0.45
C LEU A 127 -3.00 11.35 -0.83
N ALA A 128 -2.37 11.08 -1.98
CA ALA A 128 -1.26 11.87 -2.49
C ALA A 128 -1.68 13.32 -2.75
N LEU A 129 -2.86 13.52 -3.35
CA LEU A 129 -3.46 14.83 -3.58
C LEU A 129 -3.68 15.61 -2.28
N ILE A 130 -4.27 14.96 -1.26
CA ILE A 130 -4.49 15.58 0.06
C ILE A 130 -3.15 15.94 0.70
N SER A 131 -2.18 15.01 0.70
CA SER A 131 -0.85 15.21 1.25
C SER A 131 -0.18 16.43 0.63
N GLU A 132 -0.11 16.46 -0.69
CA GLU A 132 0.56 17.51 -1.43
C GLU A 132 -0.12 18.87 -1.31
N LEU A 133 -1.47 18.90 -1.29
CA LEU A 133 -2.20 20.14 -1.07
C LEU A 133 -1.89 20.77 0.30
N VAL A 134 -1.84 19.95 1.35
CA VAL A 134 -1.53 20.41 2.71
C VAL A 134 -0.09 20.88 2.79
N HIS A 135 0.85 20.09 2.27
CA HIS A 135 2.27 20.40 2.33
C HIS A 135 2.66 21.65 1.51
N ARG A 136 2.06 21.84 0.32
CA ARG A 136 2.22 23.09 -0.45
C ARG A 136 1.72 24.32 0.31
N HIS A 137 0.67 24.19 1.10
CA HIS A 137 0.11 25.29 1.90
C HIS A 137 0.94 25.59 3.15
N GLU A 138 1.38 24.56 3.87
CA GLU A 138 2.05 24.72 5.17
C GLU A 138 3.57 24.84 5.09
N SER A 139 4.17 24.36 4.00
CA SER A 139 5.63 24.35 3.82
C SER A 139 6.01 24.80 2.40
N PRO A 140 5.53 25.97 1.92
CA PRO A 140 5.72 26.42 0.54
C PRO A 140 7.20 26.66 0.15
N GLN A 141 8.08 26.81 1.14
CA GLN A 141 9.51 27.02 0.96
C GLN A 141 10.31 25.73 0.70
N VAL A 142 9.72 24.56 0.98
CA VAL A 142 10.41 23.27 0.84
C VAL A 142 10.58 22.91 -0.62
N THR A 143 11.79 22.49 -0.98
CA THR A 143 12.17 22.10 -2.34
C THR A 143 12.53 20.62 -2.43
N PRO A 144 12.53 20.03 -3.64
CA PRO A 144 13.05 18.67 -3.84
C PRO A 144 14.52 18.51 -3.41
N GLU A 145 15.35 19.56 -3.51
CA GLU A 145 16.75 19.51 -3.08
C GLU A 145 16.87 19.33 -1.55
N ASP A 146 16.02 19.99 -0.76
CA ASP A 146 16.02 19.82 0.71
C ASP A 146 15.78 18.36 1.10
N ALA A 147 14.89 17.68 0.38
CA ALA A 147 14.61 16.26 0.57
C ALA A 147 15.78 15.36 0.16
N VAL A 148 16.46 15.69 -0.96
CA VAL A 148 17.64 14.97 -1.44
C VAL A 148 18.83 15.13 -0.46
N ILE A 149 19.07 16.33 0.06
CA ILE A 149 20.10 16.56 1.09
C ILE A 149 19.84 15.67 2.30
N ARG A 150 18.59 15.67 2.80
CA ARG A 150 18.22 14.83 3.94
C ARG A 150 18.35 13.33 3.64
N LEU A 151 18.00 12.89 2.44
CA LEU A 151 18.19 11.52 2.00
C LEU A 151 19.67 11.12 2.03
N ARG A 152 20.56 11.95 1.47
CA ARG A 152 22.01 11.69 1.47
C ARG A 152 22.58 11.51 2.88
N GLU A 153 22.13 12.32 3.84
CA GLU A 153 22.49 12.17 5.26
C GLU A 153 22.04 10.83 5.85
N LEU A 154 20.85 10.36 5.49
CA LEU A 154 20.30 9.08 5.97
C LEU A 154 21.04 7.90 5.35
N VAL A 155 21.32 7.96 4.06
CA VAL A 155 22.09 6.93 3.33
C VAL A 155 23.53 6.86 3.87
N THR A 156 24.16 8.01 4.15
CA THR A 156 25.50 8.07 4.75
C THR A 156 25.51 7.36 6.11
N ARG A 157 24.54 7.67 6.97
CA ARG A 157 24.39 6.99 8.27
C ARG A 157 24.10 5.50 8.13
N PHE A 158 23.28 5.10 7.17
CA PHE A 158 23.00 3.68 6.89
C PHE A 158 24.29 2.90 6.57
N TYR A 159 25.17 3.46 5.74
CA TYR A 159 26.46 2.83 5.45
C TYR A 159 27.39 2.79 6.66
N GLN A 160 27.45 3.87 7.45
CA GLN A 160 28.24 3.91 8.69
C GLN A 160 27.76 2.87 9.70
N ASP A 161 26.45 2.77 9.92
CA ASP A 161 25.84 1.79 10.82
C ASP A 161 26.13 0.35 10.35
N ALA A 162 26.06 0.10 9.04
CA ALA A 162 26.35 -1.22 8.46
C ALA A 162 27.82 -1.60 8.60
N GLU A 163 28.74 -0.68 8.32
CA GLU A 163 30.19 -0.89 8.47
C GLU A 163 30.57 -1.12 9.94
N GLN A 164 30.05 -0.30 10.86
CA GLN A 164 30.31 -0.45 12.29
C GLN A 164 29.82 -1.81 12.83
N ALA A 165 28.70 -2.31 12.30
CA ALA A 165 28.14 -3.60 12.68
C ALA A 165 28.72 -4.80 11.88
N GLY A 166 29.59 -4.56 10.88
CA GLY A 166 30.15 -5.60 10.03
C GLY A 166 29.10 -6.34 9.17
N ILE A 167 28.04 -5.63 8.75
CA ILE A 167 26.92 -6.21 8.00
C ILE A 167 27.24 -6.22 6.49
N ASP A 168 27.20 -7.39 5.85
CA ASP A 168 27.28 -7.51 4.39
C ASP A 168 25.96 -7.11 3.73
N LEU A 169 25.95 -5.97 3.03
CA LEU A 169 24.79 -5.43 2.36
C LEU A 169 24.52 -6.03 0.98
N SER A 170 25.31 -7.00 0.50
CA SER A 170 25.23 -7.56 -0.86
C SER A 170 23.83 -8.07 -1.26
N ARG A 171 23.00 -8.47 -0.30
CA ARG A 171 21.64 -8.97 -0.51
C ARG A 171 20.54 -8.02 0.00
N PHE A 172 20.90 -6.81 0.46
CA PHE A 172 19.93 -5.81 0.90
C PHE A 172 19.10 -5.33 -0.30
N LYS A 173 17.78 -5.16 -0.12
CA LYS A 173 16.86 -4.72 -1.17
C LYS A 173 15.86 -3.71 -0.62
N LEU A 174 15.75 -2.56 -1.26
CA LEU A 174 14.88 -1.45 -0.91
C LEU A 174 13.84 -1.22 -2.02
N MET A 175 12.60 -1.00 -1.63
CA MET A 175 11.52 -0.51 -2.49
C MET A 175 11.01 0.84 -1.99
N ASP A 176 10.74 1.77 -2.90
CA ASP A 176 9.96 2.97 -2.60
C ASP A 176 8.45 2.62 -2.53
N PHE A 177 7.83 2.82 -1.37
CA PHE A 177 6.38 2.64 -1.12
C PHE A 177 5.70 3.96 -0.67
N GLY A 178 6.25 5.10 -1.08
CA GLY A 178 5.96 6.40 -0.48
C GLY A 178 4.86 7.23 -1.10
N THR A 179 4.19 6.77 -2.17
CA THR A 179 3.26 7.59 -2.97
C THR A 179 2.14 8.22 -2.13
N ARG A 180 1.40 7.42 -1.35
CA ARG A 180 0.19 7.85 -0.60
C ARG A 180 0.40 9.04 0.33
N ARG A 181 1.60 9.20 0.89
CA ARG A 181 1.92 10.19 1.92
C ARG A 181 3.22 10.93 1.60
N ARG A 182 3.52 11.07 0.32
CA ARG A 182 4.65 11.88 -0.16
C ARG A 182 4.41 13.35 0.17
N PHE A 183 5.49 14.11 0.30
CA PHE A 183 5.40 15.57 0.39
C PHE A 183 4.78 16.16 -0.89
N SER A 184 5.32 15.80 -2.04
CA SER A 184 4.81 16.11 -3.38
C SER A 184 5.30 15.07 -4.39
N PHE A 185 4.73 15.06 -5.60
CA PHE A 185 5.24 14.26 -6.72
C PHE A 185 6.73 14.56 -6.99
N ASP A 186 7.08 15.84 -7.11
CA ASP A 186 8.46 16.27 -7.41
C ASP A 186 9.47 15.82 -6.35
N VAL A 187 9.07 15.85 -5.07
CA VAL A 187 9.92 15.34 -3.98
C VAL A 187 10.11 13.83 -4.09
N GLN A 188 9.03 13.05 -4.33
CA GLN A 188 9.15 11.60 -4.51
C GLN A 188 10.05 11.29 -5.71
N LYS A 189 9.84 11.96 -6.85
CA LYS A 189 10.65 11.79 -8.06
C LYS A 189 12.13 12.08 -7.81
N ALA A 190 12.46 13.18 -7.12
CA ALA A 190 13.84 13.52 -6.81
C ALA A 190 14.50 12.48 -5.90
N ILE A 191 13.80 12.02 -4.86
CA ILE A 191 14.29 10.98 -3.95
C ILE A 191 14.55 9.66 -4.68
N VAL A 192 13.59 9.18 -5.48
CA VAL A 192 13.73 7.91 -6.21
C VAL A 192 14.83 8.01 -7.27
N THR A 193 14.98 9.16 -7.92
CA THR A 193 16.09 9.42 -8.86
C THR A 193 17.45 9.36 -8.16
N GLU A 194 17.59 10.02 -7.01
CA GLU A 194 18.83 9.99 -6.22
C GLU A 194 19.17 8.57 -5.76
N LEU A 195 18.17 7.81 -5.27
CA LEU A 195 18.36 6.40 -4.91
C LEU A 195 18.79 5.56 -6.10
N LYS A 196 18.17 5.72 -7.28
CA LYS A 196 18.55 4.98 -8.50
C LYS A 196 20.02 5.22 -8.87
N GLN A 197 20.50 6.46 -8.70
CA GLN A 197 21.87 6.84 -9.08
C GLN A 197 22.92 6.42 -8.05
N HIS A 198 22.59 6.44 -6.77
CA HIS A 198 23.58 6.37 -5.68
C HIS A 198 23.35 5.26 -4.65
N PHE A 199 22.24 4.52 -4.75
CA PHE A 199 21.90 3.45 -3.81
C PHE A 199 21.64 2.13 -4.55
N PRO A 200 22.68 1.28 -4.73
CA PRO A 200 22.62 0.08 -5.57
C PRO A 200 21.60 -0.97 -5.10
N TYR A 201 21.08 -0.81 -3.87
CA TYR A 201 20.09 -1.71 -3.28
C TYR A 201 18.65 -1.32 -3.59
N LEU A 202 18.40 -0.20 -4.29
CA LEU A 202 17.05 0.11 -4.79
C LEU A 202 16.66 -0.93 -5.86
N VAL A 203 15.60 -1.69 -5.60
CA VAL A 203 15.11 -2.72 -6.52
C VAL A 203 13.85 -2.32 -7.28
N GLY A 204 13.17 -1.23 -6.88
CA GLY A 204 11.96 -0.77 -7.55
C GLY A 204 11.20 0.31 -6.78
N THR A 205 10.11 0.78 -7.38
CA THR A 205 9.13 1.70 -6.78
C THR A 205 7.72 1.17 -6.99
N SER A 206 6.82 1.40 -6.03
CA SER A 206 5.41 1.09 -6.25
C SER A 206 4.76 2.06 -7.22
N ASN A 207 5.28 3.26 -7.43
CA ASN A 207 4.64 4.24 -8.30
C ASN A 207 4.85 3.87 -9.79
N TYR A 208 3.77 3.56 -10.51
CA TYR A 208 3.88 3.11 -11.90
C TYR A 208 4.46 4.17 -12.85
N LEU A 209 4.09 5.44 -12.65
CA LEU A 209 4.62 6.55 -13.44
C LEU A 209 6.13 6.72 -13.21
N LEU A 210 6.59 6.65 -11.95
CA LEU A 210 8.03 6.73 -11.66
C LEU A 210 8.77 5.47 -12.13
N ALA A 211 8.15 4.30 -12.08
CA ALA A 211 8.71 3.07 -12.62
C ALA A 211 8.97 3.19 -14.12
N GLU A 212 8.02 3.77 -14.87
CA GLU A 212 8.17 4.06 -16.29
C GLU A 212 9.22 5.14 -16.56
N GLU A 213 9.07 6.34 -15.96
CA GLU A 213 9.94 7.49 -16.22
C GLU A 213 11.40 7.24 -15.84
N LEU A 214 11.61 6.43 -14.80
CA LEU A 214 12.94 6.14 -14.27
C LEU A 214 13.39 4.73 -14.61
N ASP A 215 12.74 3.97 -15.51
CA ASP A 215 13.14 2.62 -15.90
C ASP A 215 13.51 1.75 -14.67
N LEU A 216 12.56 1.63 -13.75
CA LEU A 216 12.63 0.85 -12.53
C LEU A 216 11.55 -0.24 -12.54
N GLU A 217 11.77 -1.32 -11.80
CA GLU A 217 10.77 -2.36 -11.64
C GLU A 217 9.56 -1.82 -10.85
N PRO A 218 8.33 -1.95 -11.38
CA PRO A 218 7.10 -1.63 -10.65
C PRO A 218 6.81 -2.71 -9.61
N VAL A 219 6.77 -2.36 -8.33
CA VAL A 219 6.64 -3.32 -7.24
C VAL A 219 5.34 -3.16 -6.44
N GLY A 220 4.70 -4.28 -6.13
CA GLY A 220 3.44 -4.33 -5.39
C GLY A 220 2.73 -5.64 -5.68
N THR A 221 1.90 -6.11 -4.76
CA THR A 221 1.09 -7.32 -4.97
C THR A 221 -0.37 -7.00 -4.65
N GLN A 222 -0.78 -7.24 -3.42
CA GLN A 222 -2.14 -7.05 -2.93
C GLN A 222 -2.15 -6.24 -1.63
N ALA A 223 -3.31 -5.72 -1.24
CA ALA A 223 -3.52 -4.99 0.01
C ALA A 223 -4.66 -5.59 0.83
N HIS A 224 -4.88 -5.05 2.04
CA HIS A 224 -5.91 -5.56 2.95
C HIS A 224 -7.30 -5.54 2.33
N GLU A 225 -7.60 -4.59 1.44
CA GLU A 225 -8.93 -4.51 0.82
C GLU A 225 -9.30 -5.78 0.04
N TRP A 226 -8.32 -6.47 -0.55
CA TRP A 226 -8.55 -7.74 -1.25
C TRP A 226 -9.12 -8.77 -0.29
N PHE A 227 -8.44 -9.00 0.84
CA PHE A 227 -8.89 -9.92 1.89
C PHE A 227 -10.16 -9.45 2.60
N GLN A 228 -10.29 -8.13 2.83
CA GLN A 228 -11.48 -7.53 3.45
C GLN A 228 -12.72 -7.75 2.58
N ALA A 229 -12.65 -7.48 1.27
CA ALA A 229 -13.78 -7.67 0.36
C ALA A 229 -14.24 -9.13 0.35
N HIS A 230 -13.31 -10.09 0.41
CA HIS A 230 -13.64 -11.52 0.43
C HIS A 230 -14.47 -11.94 1.66
N GLN A 231 -14.49 -11.16 2.74
CA GLN A 231 -15.36 -11.41 3.89
C GLN A 231 -16.85 -11.33 3.54
N GLN A 232 -17.19 -10.64 2.44
CA GLN A 232 -18.56 -10.50 1.92
C GLN A 232 -18.74 -11.09 0.50
N ILE A 233 -17.71 -11.78 -0.02
CA ILE A 233 -17.76 -12.48 -1.31
C ILE A 233 -17.75 -13.99 -1.08
N SER A 234 -16.88 -14.48 -0.18
CA SER A 234 -16.83 -15.90 0.18
C SER A 234 -18.15 -16.34 0.79
N ALA A 235 -18.62 -17.54 0.40
CA ALA A 235 -19.82 -18.15 0.97
C ALA A 235 -19.67 -18.37 2.49
N GLU A 236 -18.46 -18.70 2.94
CA GLU A 236 -18.14 -18.89 4.35
C GLU A 236 -17.08 -17.88 4.82
N LEU A 237 -17.38 -17.17 5.90
CA LEU A 237 -16.49 -16.12 6.44
C LEU A 237 -15.14 -16.68 6.89
N ALA A 238 -15.12 -17.86 7.52
CA ALA A 238 -13.88 -18.50 7.96
C ALA A 238 -12.95 -18.86 6.79
N ASN A 239 -13.50 -19.05 5.59
CA ASN A 239 -12.76 -19.38 4.38
C ASN A 239 -12.42 -18.14 3.53
N SER A 240 -12.79 -16.92 3.97
CA SER A 240 -12.60 -15.71 3.15
C SER A 240 -11.13 -15.44 2.81
N GLN A 241 -10.22 -15.72 3.73
CA GLN A 241 -8.79 -15.52 3.53
C GLN A 241 -8.22 -16.56 2.53
N ARG A 242 -8.62 -17.83 2.65
CA ARG A 242 -8.23 -18.88 1.68
C ARG A 242 -8.78 -18.59 0.29
N ALA A 243 -10.03 -18.15 0.19
CA ALA A 243 -10.65 -17.76 -1.08
C ALA A 243 -9.89 -16.59 -1.74
N ALA A 244 -9.48 -15.60 -0.94
CA ALA A 244 -8.67 -14.48 -1.41
C ALA A 244 -7.29 -14.94 -1.92
N LEU A 245 -6.60 -15.84 -1.20
CA LEU A 245 -5.32 -16.40 -1.63
C LEU A 245 -5.47 -17.20 -2.93
N GLN A 246 -6.48 -18.06 -3.01
CA GLN A 246 -6.71 -18.88 -4.20
C GLN A 246 -7.02 -18.01 -5.43
N THR A 247 -7.96 -17.08 -5.29
CA THR A 247 -8.36 -16.21 -6.41
C THR A 247 -7.19 -15.36 -6.91
N TRP A 248 -6.30 -14.94 -6.01
CA TRP A 248 -5.09 -14.21 -6.40
C TRP A 248 -4.14 -15.07 -7.24
N LEU A 249 -3.96 -16.35 -6.88
CA LEU A 249 -3.17 -17.29 -7.68
C LEU A 249 -3.86 -17.70 -8.98
N ASP A 250 -5.19 -17.71 -9.02
CA ASP A 250 -5.95 -17.95 -10.25
C ASP A 250 -5.74 -16.81 -11.26
N GLU A 251 -5.60 -15.58 -10.77
CA GLU A 251 -5.28 -14.40 -11.59
C GLU A 251 -3.78 -14.30 -11.94
N TYR A 252 -2.92 -14.55 -10.95
CA TYR A 252 -1.47 -14.42 -11.05
C TYR A 252 -0.76 -15.70 -10.59
N PRO A 253 -0.71 -16.75 -11.42
CA PRO A 253 -0.19 -18.07 -11.00
C PRO A 253 1.29 -18.06 -10.62
N ASP A 254 2.10 -17.33 -11.38
CA ASP A 254 3.57 -17.35 -11.27
C ASP A 254 4.18 -15.95 -11.01
N GLN A 255 3.34 -14.94 -10.80
CA GLN A 255 3.73 -13.55 -10.65
C GLN A 255 3.06 -12.93 -9.43
N LEU A 256 3.57 -11.79 -8.95
CA LEU A 256 2.97 -11.03 -7.85
C LEU A 256 2.67 -11.87 -6.59
N GLY A 257 3.48 -12.89 -6.34
CA GLY A 257 3.25 -13.95 -5.37
C GLY A 257 3.69 -13.61 -3.94
N VAL A 258 3.44 -12.39 -3.45
CA VAL A 258 3.68 -12.02 -2.04
C VAL A 258 2.35 -11.85 -1.31
N ALA A 259 2.09 -12.70 -0.33
CA ALA A 259 0.86 -12.67 0.46
C ALA A 259 0.96 -11.73 1.66
N LEU A 260 -0.08 -10.92 1.87
CA LEU A 260 -0.22 -10.08 3.06
C LEU A 260 -0.87 -10.89 4.19
N THR A 261 -0.29 -10.86 5.39
CA THR A 261 -0.60 -11.86 6.42
C THR A 261 -1.48 -11.36 7.56
N ASP A 262 -1.78 -10.06 7.63
CA ASP A 262 -2.33 -9.41 8.82
C ASP A 262 -3.70 -8.75 8.57
N CYS A 263 -4.48 -9.22 7.59
CA CYS A 263 -5.89 -8.82 7.51
C CYS A 263 -6.65 -9.32 8.74
N ILE A 264 -6.36 -10.55 9.13
CA ILE A 264 -6.88 -11.22 10.33
C ILE A 264 -5.80 -11.14 11.43
N THR A 265 -4.94 -12.14 11.56
CA THR A 265 -3.71 -12.15 12.38
C THR A 265 -2.71 -13.10 11.71
N MET A 266 -1.42 -12.96 12.00
CA MET A 266 -0.40 -13.88 11.48
C MET A 266 -0.72 -15.34 11.86
N ASP A 267 -1.17 -15.59 13.09
CA ASP A 267 -1.49 -16.95 13.53
C ASP A 267 -2.69 -17.55 12.79
N ALA A 268 -3.71 -16.75 12.46
CA ALA A 268 -4.82 -17.18 11.62
C ALA A 268 -4.38 -17.41 10.18
N PHE A 269 -3.53 -16.53 9.65
CA PHE A 269 -2.92 -16.68 8.34
C PHE A 269 -2.16 -17.99 8.19
N LEU A 270 -1.30 -18.34 9.14
CA LEU A 270 -0.52 -19.58 9.08
C LEU A 270 -1.37 -20.85 9.15
N ARG A 271 -2.58 -20.79 9.75
CA ARG A 271 -3.52 -21.94 9.70
C ARG A 271 -4.10 -22.15 8.31
N ASP A 272 -4.30 -21.08 7.56
CA ASP A 272 -4.84 -21.10 6.19
C ASP A 272 -3.75 -21.30 5.13
N PHE A 273 -2.50 -20.93 5.44
CA PHE A 273 -1.36 -20.98 4.53
C PHE A 273 -0.72 -22.38 4.52
N ASP A 274 -1.46 -23.36 4.01
CA ASP A 274 -1.03 -24.75 3.90
C ASP A 274 0.08 -24.97 2.85
N ALA A 275 0.54 -26.23 2.71
CA ALA A 275 1.66 -26.57 1.83
C ALA A 275 1.47 -26.13 0.36
N PRO A 276 0.30 -26.32 -0.27
CA PRO A 276 0.04 -25.76 -1.61
C PRO A 276 0.27 -24.26 -1.70
N PHE A 277 -0.34 -23.45 -0.81
CA PHE A 277 -0.15 -22.00 -0.84
C PHE A 277 1.30 -21.61 -0.55
N ALA A 278 1.93 -22.23 0.45
CA ALA A 278 3.31 -21.94 0.81
C ALA A 278 4.30 -22.27 -0.31
N ARG A 279 3.98 -23.24 -1.19
CA ARG A 279 4.78 -23.54 -2.38
C ARG A 279 4.54 -22.55 -3.50
N ALA A 280 3.28 -22.20 -3.79
CA ALA A 280 2.90 -21.31 -4.88
C ALA A 280 3.33 -19.86 -4.64
N TYR A 281 3.11 -19.32 -3.44
CA TYR A 281 3.52 -17.96 -3.10
C TYR A 281 5.05 -17.85 -2.99
N GLN A 282 5.62 -16.81 -3.57
CA GLN A 282 7.05 -16.46 -3.49
C GLN A 282 7.45 -15.93 -2.11
N GLY A 283 6.49 -15.37 -1.36
CA GLY A 283 6.81 -14.74 -0.08
C GLY A 283 5.62 -14.22 0.71
N LEU A 284 5.93 -13.62 1.85
CA LEU A 284 4.96 -13.01 2.78
C LEU A 284 5.31 -11.54 3.04
N ARG A 285 4.31 -10.72 3.37
CA ARG A 285 4.48 -9.30 3.71
C ARG A 285 4.02 -8.98 5.13
N HIS A 286 4.91 -8.34 5.87
CA HIS A 286 4.67 -7.76 7.20
C HIS A 286 4.16 -6.31 7.11
N ASP A 287 3.05 -6.03 7.79
CA ASP A 287 2.41 -4.70 7.88
C ASP A 287 1.85 -4.36 9.28
N SER A 288 2.00 -5.26 10.27
CA SER A 288 1.67 -4.98 11.67
C SER A 288 2.30 -5.99 12.64
N GLY A 289 2.38 -5.62 13.91
CA GLY A 289 2.96 -6.45 14.97
C GLY A 289 4.49 -6.35 15.05
N ASP A 290 5.12 -7.10 15.95
CA ASP A 290 6.58 -7.15 16.04
C ASP A 290 7.16 -7.84 14.79
N PRO A 291 7.99 -7.16 13.99
CA PRO A 291 8.56 -7.74 12.77
C PRO A 291 9.48 -8.93 13.04
N VAL A 292 10.14 -8.98 14.20
CA VAL A 292 11.02 -10.11 14.54
C VAL A 292 10.18 -11.35 14.84
N GLU A 293 9.23 -11.27 15.78
CA GLU A 293 8.30 -12.37 16.06
C GLU A 293 7.60 -12.88 14.78
N TRP A 294 7.09 -11.97 13.95
CA TRP A 294 6.46 -12.32 12.69
C TRP A 294 7.39 -13.07 11.74
N GLY A 295 8.64 -12.63 11.60
CA GLY A 295 9.62 -13.26 10.72
C GLY A 295 10.03 -14.65 11.20
N GLU A 296 10.20 -14.83 12.52
CA GLU A 296 10.46 -16.14 13.12
C GLU A 296 9.28 -17.10 12.90
N LYS A 297 8.03 -16.63 13.07
CA LYS A 297 6.83 -17.43 12.77
C LYS A 297 6.78 -17.86 11.30
N ALA A 298 7.11 -16.96 10.38
CA ALA A 298 7.14 -17.26 8.94
C ALA A 298 8.18 -18.33 8.59
N ILE A 299 9.41 -18.19 9.09
CA ILE A 299 10.51 -19.15 8.86
C ILE A 299 10.14 -20.52 9.43
N ALA A 300 9.72 -20.57 10.70
CA ALA A 300 9.34 -21.82 11.36
C ALA A 300 8.18 -22.53 10.63
N HIS A 301 7.26 -21.77 10.05
CA HIS A 301 6.16 -22.35 9.26
C HIS A 301 6.63 -22.97 7.95
N TYR A 302 7.54 -22.31 7.21
CA TYR A 302 8.15 -22.91 6.02
C TYR A 302 8.92 -24.19 6.36
N GLU A 303 9.73 -24.17 7.43
CA GLU A 303 10.47 -25.34 7.90
C GLU A 303 9.53 -26.50 8.28
N LYS A 304 8.44 -26.20 9.01
CA LYS A 304 7.41 -27.20 9.35
C LYS A 304 6.78 -27.85 8.12
N LEU A 305 6.67 -27.13 7.02
CA LEU A 305 6.12 -27.62 5.75
C LEU A 305 7.19 -28.27 4.83
N GLY A 306 8.45 -28.36 5.28
CA GLY A 306 9.56 -28.89 4.49
C GLY A 306 9.90 -28.01 3.29
N ILE A 307 9.76 -26.69 3.43
CA ILE A 307 10.11 -25.69 2.42
C ILE A 307 11.36 -24.97 2.92
N ASP A 308 12.38 -24.90 2.09
CA ASP A 308 13.59 -24.12 2.38
C ASP A 308 13.22 -22.62 2.45
N PRO A 309 13.36 -21.96 3.62
CA PRO A 309 13.05 -20.54 3.75
C PRO A 309 13.88 -19.65 2.82
N MET A 310 15.09 -20.07 2.42
CA MET A 310 15.93 -19.33 1.47
C MET A 310 15.40 -19.35 0.03
N SER A 311 14.41 -20.19 -0.27
CA SER A 311 13.64 -20.14 -1.52
C SER A 311 12.51 -19.11 -1.49
N LYS A 312 12.26 -18.47 -0.35
CA LYS A 312 11.15 -17.54 -0.10
C LYS A 312 11.64 -16.15 0.24
N THR A 313 10.72 -15.19 0.21
CA THR A 313 10.99 -13.78 0.49
C THR A 313 10.07 -13.24 1.58
N LEU A 314 10.61 -12.46 2.51
CA LEU A 314 9.82 -11.64 3.42
C LEU A 314 9.92 -10.17 3.00
N VAL A 315 8.78 -9.52 2.85
CA VAL A 315 8.67 -8.08 2.59
C VAL A 315 8.26 -7.37 3.87
N PHE A 316 9.08 -6.46 4.37
CA PHE A 316 8.75 -5.65 5.54
C PHE A 316 8.34 -4.24 5.10
N SER A 317 7.19 -3.76 5.59
CA SER A 317 6.66 -2.46 5.15
C SER A 317 5.90 -1.65 6.23
N ASP A 318 5.85 -2.10 7.48
CA ASP A 318 5.20 -1.33 8.57
C ASP A 318 6.07 -0.15 9.04
N ASN A 319 5.86 1.02 8.42
CA ASN A 319 6.44 2.31 8.84
C ASN A 319 7.95 2.25 9.15
N LEU A 320 8.70 1.59 8.25
CA LEU A 320 10.15 1.42 8.36
C LEU A 320 10.91 2.74 8.12
N ASP A 321 12.13 2.77 8.64
CA ASP A 321 13.20 3.66 8.22
C ASP A 321 14.46 2.83 7.94
N PHE A 322 15.53 3.45 7.41
CA PHE A 322 16.78 2.77 7.07
C PHE A 322 17.38 1.99 8.25
N ARG A 323 17.30 2.55 9.47
CA ARG A 323 17.88 1.92 10.67
C ARG A 323 17.12 0.65 11.03
N LYS A 324 15.78 0.70 11.04
CA LYS A 324 14.94 -0.47 11.28
C LYS A 324 15.13 -1.53 10.20
N ALA A 325 15.20 -1.13 8.93
CA ALA A 325 15.45 -2.04 7.82
C ALA A 325 16.81 -2.75 7.95
N LEU A 326 17.87 -2.02 8.31
CA LEU A 326 19.20 -2.60 8.54
C LEU A 326 19.20 -3.59 9.71
N ALA A 327 18.53 -3.26 10.82
CA ALA A 327 18.42 -4.14 11.97
C ALA A 327 17.69 -5.45 11.63
N LEU A 328 16.58 -5.36 10.89
CA LEU A 328 15.84 -6.53 10.41
C LEU A 328 16.66 -7.35 9.40
N TYR A 329 17.39 -6.67 8.52
CA TYR A 329 18.29 -7.32 7.58
C TYR A 329 19.36 -8.15 8.31
N ALA A 330 20.06 -7.54 9.27
CA ALA A 330 21.08 -8.23 10.07
C ALA A 330 20.53 -9.46 10.82
N HIS A 331 19.26 -9.43 11.24
CA HIS A 331 18.62 -10.52 11.97
C HIS A 331 18.23 -11.71 11.08
N PHE A 332 17.95 -11.48 9.80
CA PHE A 332 17.33 -12.48 8.91
C PHE A 332 18.13 -12.82 7.65
N CYS A 333 19.16 -12.05 7.28
CA CYS A 333 19.79 -12.13 5.94
C CYS A 333 20.32 -13.52 5.58
N ASP A 334 20.77 -14.32 6.55
CA ASP A 334 21.31 -15.67 6.31
C ASP A 334 20.24 -16.77 6.29
N ARG A 335 18.98 -16.43 6.59
CA ARG A 335 17.90 -17.41 6.78
C ARG A 335 16.77 -17.29 5.76
N ILE A 336 16.57 -16.12 5.15
CA ILE A 336 15.51 -15.89 4.18
C ILE A 336 15.83 -14.67 3.29
N ASN A 337 15.23 -14.57 2.10
CA ASN A 337 15.37 -13.35 1.29
C ASN A 337 14.53 -12.21 1.86
N LEU A 338 15.02 -10.99 1.75
CA LEU A 338 14.43 -9.82 2.39
C LEU A 338 14.24 -8.69 1.40
N VAL A 339 13.13 -7.98 1.52
CA VAL A 339 12.87 -6.72 0.82
C VAL A 339 12.22 -5.74 1.79
N PHE A 340 12.64 -4.49 1.75
CA PHE A 340 12.15 -3.44 2.64
C PHE A 340 11.40 -2.38 1.84
N GLY A 341 10.09 -2.25 2.07
CA GLY A 341 9.28 -1.16 1.51
C GLY A 341 9.27 0.03 2.48
N ILE A 342 9.91 1.14 2.09
CA ILE A 342 9.91 2.37 2.89
C ILE A 342 8.99 3.40 2.24
N GLY A 343 8.00 3.88 3.01
CA GLY A 343 7.05 4.88 2.55
C GLY A 343 7.38 6.30 3.03
N THR A 344 6.56 6.85 3.91
CA THR A 344 6.64 8.23 4.41
C THR A 344 8.02 8.65 4.93
N ARG A 345 8.78 7.73 5.56
CA ARG A 345 10.14 8.00 6.07
C ARG A 345 11.17 8.20 4.97
N LEU A 346 10.80 7.91 3.72
CA LEU A 346 11.53 8.26 2.52
C LEU A 346 10.94 9.54 1.91
N THR A 347 9.67 9.52 1.50
CA THR A 347 9.06 10.54 0.60
C THR A 347 8.49 11.79 1.29
N CYS A 348 8.52 11.84 2.62
CA CYS A 348 8.10 13.00 3.41
C CYS A 348 8.96 13.12 4.69
N ASN A 349 10.28 12.92 4.56
CA ASN A 349 11.21 13.03 5.69
C ASN A 349 12.09 14.26 5.53
N ILE A 350 11.48 15.43 5.69
CA ILE A 350 12.11 16.74 5.49
C ILE A 350 12.14 17.44 6.86
N PRO A 351 13.24 18.13 7.25
CA PRO A 351 13.28 18.89 8.50
C PRO A 351 12.09 19.85 8.62
N ASP A 352 11.56 19.97 9.83
CA ASP A 352 10.42 20.85 10.18
C ASP A 352 9.10 20.57 9.43
N VAL A 353 9.01 19.46 8.69
CA VAL A 353 7.78 18.99 8.07
C VAL A 353 7.22 17.80 8.84
N GLU A 354 5.97 17.91 9.30
CA GLU A 354 5.24 16.78 9.90
C GLU A 354 4.40 16.06 8.82
N PRO A 355 4.67 14.77 8.53
CA PRO A 355 3.89 14.03 7.56
C PRO A 355 2.45 13.79 8.02
N LEU A 356 1.51 13.77 7.08
CA LEU A 356 0.12 13.44 7.39
C LEU A 356 -0.05 11.95 7.73
N ASN A 357 -0.72 11.64 8.83
CA ASN A 357 -1.17 10.28 9.14
C ASN A 357 -2.58 10.05 8.61
N ILE A 358 -2.69 9.89 7.30
CA ILE A 358 -3.96 9.73 6.57
C ILE A 358 -4.06 8.35 5.93
N VAL A 359 -5.29 7.83 5.86
CA VAL A 359 -5.63 6.56 5.20
C VAL A 359 -7.00 6.65 4.53
N ILE A 360 -7.19 5.89 3.45
CA ILE A 360 -8.51 5.50 2.94
C ILE A 360 -8.61 3.98 3.11
N LYS A 361 -9.73 3.49 3.64
CA LYS A 361 -9.92 2.06 3.94
C LYS A 361 -11.30 1.60 3.50
N LEU A 362 -11.35 0.37 3.02
CA LEU A 362 -12.60 -0.34 2.74
C LEU A 362 -13.37 -0.52 4.05
N VAL A 363 -14.63 -0.09 4.07
CA VAL A 363 -15.55 -0.23 5.22
C VAL A 363 -16.75 -1.10 4.91
N GLU A 364 -17.18 -1.17 3.64
CA GLU A 364 -18.29 -2.02 3.19
C GLU A 364 -17.97 -2.71 1.86
N CYS A 365 -18.48 -3.93 1.69
CA CYS A 365 -18.51 -4.71 0.46
C CYS A 365 -19.88 -5.40 0.35
N ASN A 366 -20.53 -5.37 -0.82
CA ASN A 366 -21.89 -5.89 -1.00
C ASN A 366 -22.92 -5.33 0.02
N GLY A 367 -22.76 -4.05 0.40
CA GLY A 367 -23.62 -3.37 1.38
C GLY A 367 -23.50 -3.89 2.81
N LYS A 368 -22.44 -4.66 3.12
CA LYS A 368 -22.17 -5.24 4.44
C LYS A 368 -20.79 -4.82 4.93
N PRO A 369 -20.59 -4.74 6.26
CA PRO A 369 -19.32 -4.30 6.84
C PRO A 369 -18.16 -5.24 6.52
N VAL A 370 -16.95 -4.69 6.45
CA VAL A 370 -15.70 -5.44 6.40
C VAL A 370 -14.73 -4.92 7.45
N ALA A 371 -13.74 -5.72 7.86
CA ALA A 371 -12.82 -5.34 8.93
C ALA A 371 -11.40 -5.86 8.72
N LYS A 372 -10.42 -5.08 9.22
CA LYS A 372 -9.03 -5.52 9.47
C LYS A 372 -8.83 -5.65 10.98
N LEU A 373 -8.37 -6.80 11.46
CA LEU A 373 -8.05 -7.03 12.87
C LEU A 373 -6.58 -6.68 13.15
N SER A 374 -5.65 -7.24 12.36
CA SER A 374 -4.20 -7.05 12.45
C SER A 374 -3.54 -7.60 13.71
N ASP A 375 -2.22 -7.70 13.70
CA ASP A 375 -1.41 -8.13 14.85
C ASP A 375 -1.05 -6.97 15.80
N SER A 376 -1.57 -5.75 15.56
CA SER A 376 -1.43 -4.61 16.48
C SER A 376 -2.78 -4.24 17.09
N PRO A 377 -2.92 -4.29 18.44
CA PRO A 377 -4.14 -3.85 19.11
C PRO A 377 -4.52 -2.40 18.74
N GLY A 378 -5.82 -2.12 18.66
CA GLY A 378 -6.34 -0.76 18.45
C GLY A 378 -6.28 -0.22 17.00
N LYS A 379 -5.85 -1.03 16.02
CA LYS A 379 -5.85 -0.63 14.59
C LYS A 379 -7.16 -0.95 13.84
N THR A 380 -8.15 -1.57 14.49
CA THR A 380 -9.47 -1.89 13.88
C THR A 380 -10.29 -0.61 13.66
N ILE A 381 -10.72 -0.37 12.42
CA ILE A 381 -11.50 0.82 12.03
C ILE A 381 -13.00 0.50 11.92
N CYS A 382 -13.36 -0.78 11.77
CA CYS A 382 -14.75 -1.18 11.59
C CYS A 382 -15.60 -0.69 12.78
N GLU A 383 -16.70 0.01 12.46
CA GLU A 383 -17.62 0.59 13.44
C GLU A 383 -18.74 -0.38 13.82
N ASP A 384 -18.81 -1.55 13.18
CA ASP A 384 -19.74 -2.63 13.47
C ASP A 384 -19.08 -3.68 14.39
N ASP A 385 -19.25 -3.48 15.71
CA ASP A 385 -18.71 -4.36 16.74
C ASP A 385 -19.25 -5.81 16.61
N GLU A 386 -20.50 -5.99 16.16
CA GLU A 386 -21.10 -7.32 15.97
C GLU A 386 -20.37 -8.07 14.84
N PHE A 387 -20.06 -7.38 13.74
CA PHE A 387 -19.29 -7.95 12.66
C PHE A 387 -17.84 -8.27 13.07
N VAL A 388 -17.19 -7.41 13.84
CA VAL A 388 -15.85 -7.67 14.39
C VAL A 388 -15.84 -8.93 15.27
N ASP A 389 -16.84 -9.10 16.13
CA ASP A 389 -16.98 -10.29 16.98
C ASP A 389 -17.31 -11.55 16.17
N LYS A 390 -18.14 -11.42 15.13
CA LYS A 390 -18.40 -12.51 14.19
C LYS A 390 -17.11 -12.93 13.46
N LEU A 391 -16.30 -11.97 13.02
CA LEU A 391 -15.03 -12.24 12.34
C LEU A 391 -14.02 -12.92 13.28
N ARG A 392 -13.88 -12.43 14.51
CA ARG A 392 -13.04 -13.07 15.54
C ARG A 392 -13.46 -14.52 15.79
N ARG A 393 -14.75 -14.78 15.96
CA ARG A 393 -15.28 -16.15 16.16
C ARG A 393 -15.04 -17.04 14.95
N ALA A 394 -15.24 -16.53 13.73
CA ALA A 394 -15.02 -17.31 12.51
C ALA A 394 -13.56 -17.75 12.32
N PHE A 395 -12.62 -16.97 12.85
CA PHE A 395 -11.18 -17.27 12.78
C PHE A 395 -10.59 -17.72 14.12
N ASP A 396 -11.39 -18.13 15.10
CA ASP A 396 -10.93 -18.58 16.43
C ASP A 396 -9.94 -17.61 17.12
N ILE A 397 -10.17 -16.30 16.98
CA ILE A 397 -9.32 -15.27 17.59
C ILE A 397 -9.82 -14.97 19.02
N PRO A 398 -8.94 -15.04 20.04
CA PRO A 398 -9.30 -14.67 21.40
C PRO A 398 -9.83 -13.22 21.52
N HIS A 399 -10.79 -12.98 22.42
CA HIS A 399 -11.15 -11.62 22.80
C HIS A 399 -9.98 -11.01 23.60
N VAL A 400 -9.36 -9.99 23.04
CA VAL A 400 -8.39 -9.17 23.77
C VAL A 400 -9.21 -8.16 24.57
N GLN A 401 -9.24 -8.30 25.90
CA GLN A 401 -9.79 -7.25 26.76
C GLN A 401 -9.03 -5.96 26.49
N ARG A 402 -9.73 -4.88 26.14
CA ARG A 402 -9.11 -3.55 26.12
C ARG A 402 -8.56 -3.30 27.53
N ALA A 403 -7.24 -3.14 27.65
CA ALA A 403 -6.65 -2.65 28.89
C ALA A 403 -7.29 -1.28 29.18
N CYS A 404 -7.95 -1.17 30.33
CA CYS A 404 -8.63 0.04 30.79
C CYS A 404 -7.69 1.22 30.93
#